data_AF-A0A8T4I0P6-F1
#
_entry.id   AF-A0A8T4I0P6-F1
#
_cell.length_a   1.000
_cell.length_b   1.000
_cell.length_c   1.000
_cell.angle_alpha   90.00
_cell.angle_beta   90.00
_cell.angle_gamma   90.00
#
_symmetry.space_group_name_H-M   'P 1'
#
loop_
_entity.id
_entity.type
_entity.pdbx_description
1 polymer ?
#
loop_
_entity_poly.entity_id
_entity_poly.type
_entity_poly.pdbx_seq_one_letter_code
_entity_poly.pdbx_strand_id
1 'polypeptide(L)'
;MLSFATDVPALLLRLDPNPYHHGTLGAARSLGRAGIEVHALLGSRGPVGRSRFLHRVHTPPRTATGRPGGPDRSTAHGALSDAALERLLLDVSARIGRPAVLVPLDDHGAIATARLAPRLAGRYLLPAVDPGLPARLADKAELGAVCDGAGVAHPTT
;
A
#
# COMPACT_ATOMS: atom_id res chain seq x y z
N MET A 1 -21.87 -18.18 3.96
CA MET A 1 -21.04 -17.38 3.05
C MET A 1 -20.66 -16.12 3.81
N LEU A 2 -19.37 -15.80 3.97
CA LEU A 2 -18.98 -14.54 4.63
C LEU A 2 -19.53 -13.38 3.79
N SER A 3 -20.36 -12.53 4.39
CA SER A 3 -20.86 -11.32 3.76
C SER A 3 -19.80 -10.24 3.94
N PHE A 4 -19.24 -9.74 2.84
CA PHE A 4 -18.32 -8.60 2.86
C PHE A 4 -19.13 -7.30 2.78
N ALA A 5 -18.67 -6.24 3.45
CA ALA A 5 -19.15 -4.88 3.24
C ALA A 5 -18.66 -4.39 1.87
N THR A 6 -19.44 -4.62 0.82
CA THR A 6 -19.06 -4.30 -0.56
C THR A 6 -19.26 -2.83 -0.93
N ASP A 7 -19.89 -2.05 -0.06
CA ASP A 7 -20.10 -0.61 -0.17
C ASP A 7 -18.84 0.21 0.15
N VAL A 8 -17.92 -0.37 0.93
CA VAL A 8 -16.64 0.24 1.29
C VAL A 8 -15.57 -0.08 0.24
N PRO A 9 -15.03 0.91 -0.49
CA PRO A 9 -13.97 0.69 -1.46
C PRO A 9 -12.65 0.32 -0.78
N ALA A 10 -11.75 -0.32 -1.54
CA ALA A 10 -10.41 -0.65 -1.09
C ALA A 10 -9.35 0.10 -1.91
N LEU A 11 -8.35 0.67 -1.24
CA LEU A 11 -7.13 1.16 -1.88
C LEU A 11 -5.97 0.23 -1.57
N LEU A 12 -5.45 -0.45 -2.59
CA LEU A 12 -4.22 -1.22 -2.52
C LEU A 12 -3.02 -0.28 -2.67
N LEU A 13 -2.16 -0.20 -1.67
CA LEU A 13 -0.95 0.60 -1.69
C LEU A 13 0.27 -0.28 -1.88
N ARG A 14 1.08 0.02 -2.90
CA ARG A 14 2.38 -0.60 -3.12
C ARG A 14 3.42 0.45 -3.51
N LEU A 15 4.41 0.62 -2.65
CA LEU A 15 5.52 1.55 -2.85
C LEU A 15 6.75 0.88 -3.47
N ASP A 16 6.92 -0.42 -3.25
CA ASP A 16 7.98 -1.20 -3.89
C ASP A 16 7.84 -1.14 -5.43
N PRO A 17 8.89 -0.78 -6.18
CA PRO A 17 8.83 -0.66 -7.64
C PRO A 17 8.84 -1.99 -8.40
N ASN A 18 9.10 -3.14 -7.74
CA ASN A 18 9.22 -4.47 -8.33
C ASN A 18 7.98 -4.84 -9.15
N PRO A 19 8.05 -4.91 -10.49
CA PRO A 19 6.87 -5.13 -11.33
C PRO A 19 6.23 -6.52 -11.15
N TYR A 20 6.92 -7.46 -10.49
CA TYR A 20 6.48 -8.85 -10.29
C TYR A 20 5.88 -9.12 -8.91
N HIS A 21 5.50 -8.09 -8.16
CA HIS A 21 4.82 -8.26 -6.88
C HIS A 21 3.43 -8.92 -7.06
N HIS A 22 3.37 -10.24 -6.84
CA HIS A 22 2.18 -11.06 -7.10
C HIS A 22 1.08 -10.87 -6.04
N GLY A 23 1.45 -10.47 -4.81
CA GLY A 23 0.50 -10.22 -3.73
C GLY A 23 -0.56 -9.18 -4.10
N THR A 24 -0.16 -8.11 -4.80
CA THR A 24 -1.09 -7.04 -5.20
C THR A 24 -2.10 -7.52 -6.24
N LEU A 25 -1.68 -8.37 -7.18
CA LEU A 25 -2.59 -8.98 -8.14
C LEU A 25 -3.56 -9.96 -7.47
N GLY A 26 -3.08 -10.72 -6.48
CA GLY A 26 -3.90 -11.58 -5.63
C GLY A 26 -4.98 -10.78 -4.91
N ALA A 27 -4.61 -9.73 -4.17
CA ALA A 27 -5.53 -8.86 -3.46
C ALA A 27 -6.58 -8.22 -4.38
N ALA A 28 -6.16 -7.67 -5.52
CA ALA A 28 -7.08 -7.06 -6.49
C ALA A 28 -8.12 -8.07 -7.01
N ARG A 29 -7.69 -9.30 -7.33
CA ARG A 29 -8.58 -10.36 -7.81
C ARG A 29 -9.54 -10.83 -6.72
N SER A 30 -9.05 -11.01 -5.49
CA SER A 30 -9.87 -11.50 -4.37
C SER A 30 -10.96 -10.49 -4.00
N LEU A 31 -10.59 -9.22 -3.79
CA LEU A 31 -11.53 -8.16 -3.43
C LEU A 31 -12.51 -7.87 -4.57
N GLY A 32 -12.01 -7.75 -5.80
CA GLY A 32 -12.87 -7.48 -6.95
C GLY A 32 -13.85 -8.61 -7.27
N ARG A 33 -13.47 -9.89 -7.05
CA ARG A 33 -14.40 -11.02 -7.16
C ARG A 33 -15.46 -11.02 -6.06
N ALA A 34 -15.16 -10.44 -4.91
CA ALA A 34 -16.11 -10.23 -3.82
C ALA A 34 -17.05 -9.03 -4.07
N GLY A 35 -16.91 -8.32 -5.20
CA GLY A 35 -17.76 -7.17 -5.54
C GLY A 35 -17.29 -5.84 -4.97
N ILE A 36 -16.09 -5.78 -4.38
CA ILE A 36 -15.53 -4.55 -3.79
C ILE A 36 -14.96 -3.67 -4.91
N GLU A 37 -15.23 -2.36 -4.84
CA GLU A 37 -14.59 -1.36 -5.70
C GLU A 37 -13.09 -1.22 -5.32
N VAL A 38 -12.19 -1.68 -6.20
CA VAL A 38 -10.75 -1.72 -5.91
C VAL A 38 -9.98 -0.63 -6.64
N HIS A 39 -9.33 0.25 -5.89
CA HIS A 39 -8.32 1.19 -6.37
C HIS A 39 -6.91 0.68 -6.08
N ALA A 40 -5.92 1.14 -6.83
CA ALA A 40 -4.52 0.86 -6.55
C ALA A 40 -3.65 2.11 -6.67
N LEU A 41 -2.78 2.37 -5.70
CA LEU A 41 -1.69 3.34 -5.80
C LEU A 41 -0.38 2.56 -5.91
N LEU A 42 0.26 2.62 -7.08
CA LEU A 42 1.37 1.74 -7.44
C LEU A 42 2.63 2.54 -7.81
N GLY A 43 3.78 2.17 -7.23
CA GLY A 43 5.10 2.70 -7.65
C GLY A 43 5.48 2.31 -9.09
N SER A 44 4.98 1.17 -9.57
CA SER A 44 5.04 0.75 -10.98
C SER A 44 3.75 -0.01 -11.34
N ARG A 45 3.23 0.16 -12.55
CA ARG A 45 1.93 -0.45 -12.92
C ARG A 45 2.00 -1.98 -13.02
N GLY A 46 3.06 -2.52 -13.62
CA GLY A 46 3.20 -3.96 -13.87
C GLY A 46 1.97 -4.64 -14.52
N PRO A 47 1.86 -5.98 -14.44
CA PRO A 47 0.67 -6.71 -14.91
C PRO A 47 -0.59 -6.36 -14.12
N VAL A 48 -0.46 -6.03 -12.82
CA VAL A 48 -1.60 -5.71 -11.96
C VAL A 48 -2.38 -4.50 -12.44
N GLY A 49 -1.70 -3.49 -13.01
CA GLY A 49 -2.35 -2.30 -13.57
C GLY A 49 -3.28 -2.57 -14.77
N ARG A 50 -3.27 -3.77 -15.34
CA ARG A 50 -4.19 -4.23 -16.40
C ARG A 50 -5.28 -5.18 -15.89
N SER A 51 -5.35 -5.42 -14.59
CA SER A 51 -6.37 -6.30 -14.02
C SER A 51 -7.76 -5.70 -14.20
N ARG A 52 -8.68 -6.47 -14.79
CA ARG A 52 -10.11 -6.10 -14.90
C ARG A 52 -10.81 -5.87 -13.56
N PHE A 53 -10.19 -6.32 -12.47
CA PHE A 53 -10.72 -6.18 -11.11
C PHE A 53 -10.30 -4.86 -10.44
N LEU A 54 -9.52 -4.01 -11.12
CA LEU A 54 -9.25 -2.66 -10.66
C LEU A 54 -10.26 -1.69 -11.26
N HIS A 55 -10.89 -0.89 -10.40
CA HIS A 55 -11.69 0.26 -10.78
C HIS A 55 -10.81 1.40 -11.30
N ARG A 56 -9.71 1.71 -10.61
CA ARG A 56 -8.76 2.74 -11.06
C ARG A 56 -7.36 2.52 -10.50
N VAL A 57 -6.36 2.76 -11.35
CA VAL A 57 -4.96 2.88 -10.95
C VAL A 57 -4.60 4.35 -10.79
N HIS A 58 -4.07 4.70 -9.62
CA HIS A 58 -3.44 5.97 -9.30
C HIS A 58 -1.93 5.78 -9.37
N THR A 59 -1.24 6.76 -9.93
CA THR A 59 0.23 6.75 -10.04
C THR A 59 0.79 8.00 -9.41
N PRO A 60 1.94 7.92 -8.71
CA PRO A 60 2.64 9.11 -8.27
C PRO A 60 2.94 10.06 -9.43
N PRO A 61 2.96 11.39 -9.20
CA PRO A 61 3.42 12.34 -10.19
C PRO A 61 4.81 11.96 -10.68
N ARG A 62 5.02 11.94 -12.01
CA ARG A 62 6.36 11.77 -12.57
C ARG A 62 7.21 12.95 -12.12
N THR A 63 8.21 12.74 -11.27
CA THR A 63 9.24 13.75 -11.05
C THR A 63 9.92 14.00 -12.40
N ALA A 64 9.89 15.25 -12.88
CA ALA A 64 10.26 15.66 -14.23
C ALA A 64 11.78 15.61 -14.52
N THR A 65 12.50 14.61 -14.00
CA THR A 65 13.93 14.40 -14.27
C THR A 65 14.19 13.40 -15.40
N GLY A 66 13.13 12.85 -16.02
CA GLY A 66 13.24 11.89 -17.13
C GLY A 66 12.79 12.47 -18.48
N ARG A 67 13.72 12.57 -19.43
CA ARG A 67 13.51 12.99 -20.84
C ARG A 67 12.34 12.24 -21.51
N PRO A 68 11.51 12.91 -22.35
CA PRO A 68 10.49 12.22 -23.14
C PRO A 68 11.14 11.19 -24.08
N GLY A 69 10.62 9.95 -24.12
CA GLY A 69 11.03 8.91 -25.07
C GLY A 69 12.09 7.89 -24.60
N GLY A 70 12.52 7.92 -23.33
CA GLY A 70 13.34 6.84 -22.75
C GLY A 70 12.48 5.68 -22.21
N PRO A 71 13.04 4.46 -22.05
CA PRO A 71 12.35 3.40 -21.29
C PRO A 71 11.95 3.97 -19.94
N ASP A 72 10.78 3.58 -19.43
CA ASP A 72 10.10 4.14 -18.26
C ASP A 72 10.99 4.09 -17.00
N ARG A 73 11.97 5.00 -16.92
CA ARG A 73 12.86 5.23 -15.79
C ARG A 73 12.13 6.12 -14.79
N SER A 74 10.92 5.70 -14.42
CA SER A 74 10.27 6.06 -13.16
C SER A 74 10.99 5.30 -12.03
N THR A 75 12.29 5.55 -11.93
CA THR A 75 13.18 4.98 -10.93
C THR A 75 13.91 6.15 -10.28
N ALA A 76 13.16 7.11 -9.77
CA ALA A 76 13.64 7.89 -8.65
C ALA A 76 13.73 6.89 -7.48
N HIS A 77 14.91 6.29 -7.31
CA HIS A 77 15.27 5.37 -6.24
C HIS A 77 15.34 6.09 -4.87
N GLY A 78 14.54 7.15 -4.68
CA GLY A 78 14.41 7.86 -3.42
C GLY A 78 13.08 7.50 -2.79
N ALA A 79 13.11 7.10 -1.53
CA ALA A 79 11.90 6.90 -0.74
C ALA A 79 11.02 8.16 -0.84
N LEU A 80 9.75 7.98 -1.20
CA LEU A 80 8.76 9.06 -1.15
C LEU A 80 8.72 9.57 0.30
N SER A 81 8.85 10.89 0.50
CA SER A 81 8.72 11.46 1.83
C SER A 81 7.29 11.30 2.36
N ASP A 82 7.14 11.21 3.69
CA ASP A 82 5.84 11.06 4.35
C ASP A 82 4.86 12.16 3.91
N ALA A 83 5.32 13.41 3.82
CA ALA A 83 4.50 14.54 3.36
C ALA A 83 4.07 14.42 1.88
N ALA A 84 4.91 13.82 1.02
CA ALA A 84 4.53 13.58 -0.37
C ALA A 84 3.51 12.43 -0.46
N LEU A 85 3.73 11.35 0.27
CA LEU A 85 2.82 10.21 0.31
C LEU A 85 1.45 10.59 0.88
N GLU A 86 1.43 11.34 1.98
CA GLU A 86 0.20 11.87 2.56
C GLU A 86 -0.61 12.67 1.54
N ARG A 87 0.01 13.63 0.85
CA ARG A 87 -0.68 14.41 -0.20
C ARG A 87 -1.26 13.52 -1.29
N LEU A 88 -0.50 12.53 -1.76
CA LEU A 88 -1.01 11.56 -2.74
C LEU A 88 -2.22 10.80 -2.21
N LEU A 89 -2.16 10.31 -0.97
CA LEU A 89 -3.25 9.55 -0.36
C LEU A 89 -4.49 10.45 -0.17
N LEU A 90 -4.33 11.71 0.23
CA LEU A 90 -5.44 12.66 0.32
C LEU A 90 -6.08 12.95 -1.04
N ASP A 91 -5.27 13.14 -2.09
CA ASP A 91 -5.76 13.33 -3.47
C ASP A 91 -6.52 12.09 -3.97
N VAL A 92 -6.01 10.90 -3.67
CA VAL A 92 -6.67 9.63 -4.01
C VAL A 92 -7.98 9.49 -3.25
N SER A 93 -8.01 9.78 -1.95
CA SER A 93 -9.22 9.77 -1.14
C SER A 93 -10.27 10.72 -1.70
N ALA A 94 -9.89 11.93 -2.11
CA ALA A 94 -10.80 12.89 -2.73
C ALA A 94 -11.41 12.36 -4.04
N ARG A 95 -10.63 11.63 -4.85
CA ARG A 95 -11.12 10.98 -6.09
C ARG A 95 -12.03 9.77 -5.83
N ILE A 96 -11.81 9.04 -4.73
CA ILE A 96 -12.69 7.95 -4.31
C ILE A 96 -14.01 8.51 -3.75
N GLY A 97 -13.95 9.67 -3.09
CA GLY A 97 -15.13 10.42 -2.62
C GLY A 97 -15.78 9.88 -1.35
N ARG A 98 -15.34 8.71 -0.83
CA ARG A 98 -15.80 8.12 0.43
C ARG A 98 -14.66 7.38 1.15
N PRO A 99 -14.77 7.14 2.47
CA PRO A 99 -13.75 6.40 3.21
C PRO A 99 -13.48 5.03 2.58
N ALA A 100 -12.20 4.67 2.48
CA ALA A 100 -11.76 3.41 1.87
C ALA A 100 -10.90 2.59 2.85
N VAL A 101 -10.94 1.26 2.75
CA VAL A 101 -9.94 0.42 3.44
C VAL A 101 -8.59 0.61 2.74
N LEU A 102 -7.56 1.05 3.47
CA LEU A 102 -6.21 1.17 2.95
C LEU A 102 -5.42 -0.09 3.28
N VAL A 103 -5.03 -0.85 2.25
CA VAL A 103 -4.27 -2.09 2.41
C VAL A 103 -2.86 -1.85 1.89
N PRO A 104 -1.84 -1.75 2.76
CA PRO A 104 -0.44 -1.81 2.34
C PRO A 104 -0.08 -3.24 1.93
N LEU A 105 0.57 -3.38 0.77
CA LEU A 105 0.92 -4.65 0.16
C LEU A 105 2.43 -4.95 0.22
N ASP A 106 3.22 -4.05 0.80
CA ASP A 106 4.66 -4.21 1.03
C ASP A 106 5.07 -3.53 2.34
N ASP A 107 6.30 -3.82 2.80
CA ASP A 107 6.82 -3.31 4.09
C ASP A 107 6.91 -1.78 4.10
N HIS A 108 7.36 -1.18 3.00
CA HIS A 108 7.46 0.28 2.88
C HIS A 108 6.11 0.97 3.05
N GLY A 109 5.05 0.43 2.43
CA GLY A 109 3.69 0.91 2.54
C GLY A 109 3.14 0.69 3.94
N ALA A 110 3.42 -0.45 4.58
CA ALA A 110 2.97 -0.73 5.94
C ALA A 110 3.59 0.23 6.95
N ILE A 111 4.90 0.44 6.88
CA ILE A 111 5.63 1.39 7.72
C ILE A 111 5.11 2.81 7.52
N ALA A 112 4.99 3.26 6.27
CA ALA A 112 4.59 4.64 5.99
C ALA A 112 3.14 4.91 6.38
N THR A 113 2.22 3.97 6.12
CA THR A 113 0.80 4.14 6.48
C THR A 113 0.56 4.11 7.99
N ALA A 114 1.33 3.32 8.75
CA ALA A 114 1.23 3.33 10.21
C ALA A 114 1.67 4.68 10.81
N ARG A 115 2.76 5.27 10.30
CA ARG A 115 3.20 6.62 10.71
C ARG A 115 2.19 7.71 10.34
N LEU A 116 1.56 7.58 9.18
CA LEU A 116 0.58 8.53 8.67
C LEU A 116 -0.84 8.31 9.19
N ALA A 117 -1.11 7.23 9.95
CA ALA A 117 -2.48 6.83 10.29
C ALA A 117 -3.31 7.95 10.96
N PRO A 118 -2.77 8.72 11.94
CA PRO A 118 -3.52 9.84 12.53
C PRO A 118 -3.88 10.94 11.52
N ARG A 119 -3.02 11.16 10.52
CA ARG A 119 -3.19 12.19 9.48
C ARG A 119 -4.16 11.77 8.38
N LEU A 120 -4.41 10.47 8.27
CA LEU A 120 -5.32 9.86 7.29
C LEU A 120 -6.69 9.50 7.90
N ALA A 121 -6.92 9.83 9.17
CA ALA A 121 -8.15 9.53 9.89
C ALA A 121 -9.39 10.10 9.18
N GLY A 122 -10.47 9.31 9.12
CA GLY A 122 -11.72 9.66 8.43
C GLY A 122 -11.66 9.60 6.90
N ARG A 123 -10.46 9.45 6.30
CA ARG A 123 -10.26 9.25 4.86
C ARG A 123 -10.02 7.78 4.52
N TYR A 124 -9.30 7.10 5.41
CA TYR A 124 -9.00 5.69 5.30
C TYR A 124 -9.33 4.94 6.57
N LEU A 125 -9.80 3.70 6.40
CA LEU A 125 -9.89 2.72 7.46
C LEU A 125 -8.55 1.99 7.52
N LEU A 126 -7.84 2.19 8.63
CA LEU A 126 -6.55 1.57 8.94
C LEU A 126 -6.66 0.83 10.28
N PRO A 127 -5.97 -0.30 10.44
CA PRO A 127 -5.91 -0.96 11.74
C PRO A 127 -5.20 -0.05 12.75
N ALA A 128 -5.68 -0.07 14.00
CA ALA A 128 -5.04 0.63 15.10
C ALA A 128 -3.76 -0.12 15.51
N VAL A 129 -2.65 0.23 14.89
CA VAL A 129 -1.32 -0.33 15.17
C VAL A 129 -0.42 0.74 15.78
N ASP A 130 0.50 0.33 16.64
CA ASP A 130 1.58 1.21 17.08
C ASP A 130 2.40 1.68 15.85
N PRO A 131 2.67 2.99 15.68
CA PRO A 131 3.35 3.50 14.49
C PRO A 131 4.78 2.97 14.28
N GLY A 132 5.45 2.53 15.33
CA GLY A 132 6.80 1.96 15.27
C GLY A 132 6.80 0.47 14.94
N LEU A 133 5.76 -0.26 15.36
CA LEU A 133 5.70 -1.73 15.25
C LEU A 133 5.98 -2.28 13.83
N PRO A 134 5.39 -1.77 12.74
CA PRO A 134 5.67 -2.30 11.40
C PRO A 134 7.14 -2.20 11.00
N ALA A 135 7.86 -1.17 11.43
CA ALA A 135 9.29 -1.04 11.13
C ALA A 135 10.11 -2.09 11.86
N ARG A 136 9.76 -2.37 13.12
CA ARG A 136 10.39 -3.42 13.93
C ARG A 136 10.11 -4.82 13.39
N LEU A 137 8.90 -5.05 12.87
CA LEU A 137 8.52 -6.34 12.27
C LEU A 137 9.23 -6.58 10.92
N ALA A 138 9.50 -5.53 10.15
CA ALA A 138 10.22 -5.61 8.89
C ALA A 138 11.74 -5.78 9.07
N ASP A 139 12.29 -5.32 10.20
CA ASP A 139 13.69 -5.54 10.55
C ASP A 139 13.90 -6.94 11.12
N LYS A 140 14.72 -7.76 10.45
CA LYS A 140 14.96 -9.15 10.84
C LYS A 140 15.65 -9.29 12.21
N ALA A 141 16.51 -8.33 12.59
CA ALA A 141 17.19 -8.38 13.87
C ALA A 141 16.23 -7.99 15.01
N GLU A 142 15.37 -6.99 14.79
CA GLU A 142 14.37 -6.60 15.79
C GLU A 142 13.19 -7.57 15.90
N LEU A 143 12.84 -8.27 14.81
CA LEU A 143 11.73 -9.23 14.78
C LEU A 143 11.89 -10.34 15.83
N GLY A 144 13.12 -10.82 16.08
CA GLY A 144 13.38 -11.81 17.15
C GLY A 144 12.93 -11.29 18.52
N ALA A 145 13.36 -10.08 18.88
CA ALA A 145 12.97 -9.45 20.15
C ALA A 145 11.46 -9.17 20.24
N VAL A 146 10.79 -8.87 19.13
CA VAL A 146 9.33 -8.73 19.09
C VAL A 146 8.65 -10.08 19.35
N CYS A 147 9.12 -11.16 18.72
CA CYS A 147 8.61 -12.51 18.93
C CYS A 147 8.81 -12.98 20.37
N ASP A 148 9.99 -12.79 20.96
CA ASP A 148 10.29 -13.08 22.37
C ASP A 148 9.31 -12.37 23.31
N GLY A 149 9.13 -11.06 23.12
CA GLY A 149 8.20 -10.26 23.92
C GLY A 149 6.73 -10.70 23.79
N ALA A 150 6.37 -11.34 22.68
CA ALA A 150 5.04 -11.86 22.41
C ALA A 150 4.87 -13.36 22.74
N GLY A 151 5.92 -14.05 23.17
CA GLY A 151 5.90 -15.49 23.43
C GLY A 151 5.74 -16.35 22.16
N VAL A 152 6.18 -15.84 21.00
CA VAL A 152 6.12 -16.53 19.70
C VAL A 152 7.46 -17.22 19.42
N ALA A 153 7.45 -18.52 19.16
CA ALA A 153 8.66 -19.27 18.83
C ALA A 153 9.30 -18.77 17.52
N HIS A 154 10.61 -18.55 17.53
CA HIS A 154 11.40 -18.15 16.36
C HIS A 154 12.77 -18.87 16.32
N PRO A 155 13.44 -18.93 15.16
CA PRO A 155 14.79 -19.49 15.05
C PRO A 155 15.80 -18.70 15.89
N THR A 156 16.85 -19.37 16.36
CA THR A 156 18.01 -18.69 16.96
C THR A 156 18.68 -17.80 15.90
N THR A 157 18.83 -16.52 16.21
CA THR A 157 19.44 -15.48 15.35
C THR A 157 20.82 -15.09 15.83
#